data_AF-A0A1M5EI82-F1
#
_entry.id   AF-A0A1M5EI82-F1
#
_cell.length_a   1.000
_cell.length_b   1.000
_cell.length_c   1.000
_cell.angle_alpha   90.00
_cell.angle_beta   90.00
_cell.angle_gamma   90.00
#
_symmetry.space_group_name_H-M   'P 1'
#
loop_
_entity.id
_entity.type
_entity.pdbx_description
1 polymer ?
#
loop_
_entity_poly.entity_id
_entity_poly.type
_entity_poly.pdbx_seq_one_letter_code
_entity_poly.pdbx_strand_id
1 'polypeptide(L)'
;MLKKLKKKFKQQKGFTLVELLAVIAILGIIVAIAVPTIGNIVSNSEEDALKANEELITNAARLAHVSGLTFSNNDTDVDVDNVTDAGDDNYYTVDHLVDAGFLDSVPDAVGNNGSYDNTYVKVVEDDGTGGIKFEFNQNASS
;
A
#
# COMPACT_ATOMS: atom_id res chain seq x y z
N MET A 1 35.92 -44.48 -37.59
CA MET A 1 34.82 -43.49 -37.50
C MET A 1 35.11 -42.25 -36.63
N LEU A 2 36.12 -42.24 -35.75
CA LEU A 2 36.42 -41.11 -34.83
C LEU A 2 36.83 -39.77 -35.49
N LYS A 3 37.27 -39.76 -36.75
CA LYS A 3 37.71 -38.53 -37.44
C LYS A 3 36.57 -37.51 -37.69
N LYS A 4 35.30 -37.95 -37.74
CA LYS A 4 34.15 -37.06 -37.96
C LYS A 4 33.78 -36.25 -36.71
N LEU A 5 33.96 -36.79 -35.50
CA LEU A 5 33.69 -36.09 -34.23
C LEU A 5 34.69 -34.95 -33.97
N LYS A 6 35.99 -35.19 -34.24
CA LYS A 6 37.05 -34.19 -34.05
C LYS A 6 36.91 -32.95 -34.95
N LYS A 7 36.22 -33.08 -36.10
CA LYS A 7 35.98 -31.98 -37.04
C LYS A 7 34.84 -31.04 -36.60
N LYS A 8 33.93 -31.51 -35.74
CA LYS A 8 32.79 -30.73 -35.22
C LYS A 8 33.20 -29.71 -34.14
N PHE A 9 34.17 -30.07 -33.29
CA PHE A 9 34.72 -29.16 -32.27
C PHE A 9 35.64 -28.07 -32.83
N LYS A 10 36.25 -28.28 -34.00
CA LYS A 10 37.08 -27.27 -34.69
C LYS A 10 36.27 -26.19 -35.44
N GLN A 11 34.94 -26.30 -35.47
CA GLN A 11 34.06 -25.36 -36.19
C GLN A 11 33.23 -24.46 -35.26
N GLN A 12 33.55 -24.40 -33.97
CA GLN A 12 32.96 -23.40 -33.10
C GLN A 12 33.72 -22.08 -33.32
N LYS A 13 33.14 -21.21 -34.16
CA LYS A 13 33.53 -19.80 -34.19
C LYS A 13 33.17 -19.23 -32.81
N GLY A 14 34.17 -19.13 -31.92
CA GLY A 14 33.99 -18.53 -30.61
C GLY A 14 33.62 -17.06 -30.74
N PHE A 15 32.72 -16.59 -29.89
CA PHE A 15 32.45 -15.16 -29.71
C PHE A 15 33.76 -14.45 -29.36
N THR A 16 33.98 -13.28 -29.95
CA THR A 16 35.14 -12.46 -29.62
C THR A 16 34.90 -11.73 -28.30
N LEU A 17 35.96 -11.47 -27.53
CA LEU A 17 35.84 -10.69 -26.29
C LEU A 17 35.31 -9.27 -26.56
N VAL A 18 35.59 -8.71 -27.74
CA VAL A 18 35.11 -7.39 -28.16
C VAL A 18 33.60 -7.36 -28.34
N GLU A 19 33.01 -8.42 -28.92
CA GLU A 19 31.55 -8.54 -29.04
C GLU A 19 30.88 -8.62 -27.67
N LEU A 20 31.45 -9.39 -26.73
CA LEU A 20 30.91 -9.46 -25.38
C LEU A 20 31.04 -8.12 -24.64
N LEU A 21 32.15 -7.40 -24.84
CA LEU A 21 32.42 -6.10 -24.24
C LEU A 21 31.44 -5.02 -24.74
N ALA A 22 31.13 -5.00 -26.03
CA ALA A 22 30.15 -4.06 -26.60
C ALA A 22 28.75 -4.28 -26.01
N VAL A 23 28.34 -5.53 -25.77
CA VAL A 23 27.03 -5.86 -25.19
C VAL A 23 26.92 -5.38 -23.74
N ILE A 24 27.91 -5.66 -22.89
CA ILE A 24 27.87 -5.21 -21.49
C ILE A 24 27.94 -3.68 -21.37
N ALA A 25 28.60 -2.99 -22.30
CA ALA A 25 28.65 -1.53 -22.34
C ALA A 25 27.24 -0.95 -22.61
N ILE A 26 26.51 -1.51 -23.58
CA ILE A 26 25.13 -1.09 -23.88
C ILE A 26 24.20 -1.42 -22.69
N LEU A 27 24.31 -2.62 -22.11
CA LEU A 27 23.54 -2.99 -20.92
C LEU A 27 23.82 -2.06 -19.73
N GLY A 28 25.08 -1.66 -19.54
CA GLY A 28 25.47 -0.71 -18.49
C GLY A 28 24.79 0.65 -18.64
N ILE A 29 24.71 1.17 -19.87
CA ILE A 29 24.01 2.44 -20.16
C ILE A 29 22.50 2.31 -19.87
N ILE A 30 21.88 1.20 -20.29
CA ILE A 30 20.45 0.96 -20.03
C ILE A 30 20.18 0.87 -18.53
N VAL A 31 20.98 0.08 -17.80
CA VAL A 31 20.83 -0.09 -16.33
C VAL A 31 21.01 1.23 -15.59
N ALA A 32 21.95 2.06 -16.00
CA ALA A 32 22.21 3.36 -15.36
C ALA A 32 20.98 4.28 -15.37
N ILE A 33 20.14 4.22 -16.41
CA ILE A 33 18.90 5.01 -16.50
C ILE A 33 17.72 4.23 -15.89
N ALA A 34 17.62 2.94 -16.17
CA ALA A 34 16.46 2.13 -15.80
C ALA A 34 16.29 1.98 -14.28
N VAL A 35 17.38 1.77 -13.53
CA VAL A 35 17.32 1.54 -12.07
C VAL A 35 16.69 2.71 -11.31
N PRO A 36 17.16 3.96 -11.43
CA PRO A 36 16.55 5.09 -10.72
C PRO A 36 15.11 5.36 -11.20
N THR A 37 14.84 5.22 -12.51
CA THR A 37 13.49 5.44 -13.04
C THR A 37 12.48 4.43 -12.50
N ILE A 38 12.83 3.14 -12.48
CA ILE A 38 11.94 2.09 -11.93
C ILE A 38 11.75 2.29 -10.43
N GLY A 39 12.81 2.64 -9.69
CA GLY A 39 12.72 2.95 -8.27
C GLY A 39 11.69 4.05 -7.97
N ASN A 40 11.76 5.16 -8.72
CA ASN A 40 10.80 6.27 -8.57
C ASN A 40 9.36 5.88 -8.95
N ILE A 41 9.18 5.06 -9.99
CA ILE A 41 7.85 4.59 -10.40
C ILE A 41 7.23 3.73 -9.30
N VAL A 42 8.03 2.81 -8.71
CA VAL A 42 7.56 1.95 -7.62
C VAL A 42 7.21 2.79 -6.40
N SER A 43 8.07 3.71 -5.97
CA SER A 43 7.78 4.57 -4.80
C SER A 43 6.53 5.42 -5.01
N ASN A 44 6.34 5.98 -6.20
CA ASN A 44 5.13 6.76 -6.51
C ASN A 44 3.88 5.86 -6.52
N SER A 45 3.99 4.65 -7.06
CA SER A 45 2.87 3.69 -7.06
C SER A 45 2.50 3.25 -5.64
N GLU A 46 3.49 3.11 -4.75
CA GLU A 46 3.27 2.83 -3.33
C GLU A 46 2.56 4.00 -2.64
N GLU A 47 2.99 5.24 -2.88
CA GLU A 47 2.34 6.43 -2.33
C GLU A 47 0.89 6.60 -2.83
N ASP A 48 0.65 6.35 -4.11
CA ASP A 48 -0.68 6.43 -4.72
C ASP A 48 -1.62 5.36 -4.15
N ALA A 49 -1.14 4.13 -3.95
CA ALA A 49 -1.92 3.06 -3.35
C ALA A 49 -2.22 3.34 -1.86
N LEU A 50 -1.27 3.92 -1.11
CA LEU A 50 -1.49 4.34 0.27
C LEU A 50 -2.61 5.39 0.37
N LYS A 51 -2.57 6.42 -0.49
CA LYS A 51 -3.61 7.46 -0.54
C LYS A 51 -4.97 6.87 -0.92
N ALA A 52 -4.99 5.92 -1.85
CA ALA A 52 -6.22 5.24 -2.24
C ALA A 52 -6.84 4.45 -1.06
N ASN A 53 -6.00 3.77 -0.27
CA ASN A 53 -6.45 3.06 0.93
C ASN A 53 -6.97 4.02 2.01
N GLU A 54 -6.26 5.13 2.27
CA GLU A 54 -6.71 6.18 3.19
C GLU A 54 -8.07 6.75 2.77
N GLU A 55 -8.25 7.07 1.48
CA GLU A 55 -9.50 7.58 0.94
C GLU A 55 -10.64 6.56 1.07
N LEU A 56 -10.36 5.29 0.79
CA LEU A 56 -11.30 4.18 0.92
C LEU A 56 -11.78 4.02 2.37
N ILE A 57 -10.87 3.99 3.34
CA ILE A 57 -11.20 3.89 4.77
C ILE A 57 -11.97 5.13 5.24
N THR A 58 -11.55 6.32 4.82
CA THR A 58 -12.22 7.59 5.18
C THR A 58 -13.63 7.65 4.62
N ASN A 59 -13.84 7.20 3.38
CA ASN A 59 -15.17 7.15 2.77
C ASN A 59 -16.08 6.11 3.45
N ALA A 60 -15.54 4.97 3.86
CA ALA A 60 -16.27 3.99 4.67
C ALA A 60 -16.70 4.59 6.02
N ALA A 61 -15.80 5.30 6.72
CA ALA A 61 -16.11 5.99 7.97
C ALA A 61 -17.17 7.09 7.80
N ARG A 62 -17.11 7.86 6.71
CA ARG A 62 -18.16 8.84 6.36
C ARG A 62 -19.51 8.17 6.17
N LEU A 63 -19.54 7.05 5.45
CA LEU A 63 -20.77 6.31 5.20
C LEU A 63 -21.35 5.73 6.50
N ALA A 64 -20.50 5.18 7.36
CA ALA A 64 -20.88 4.70 8.68
C ALA A 64 -21.48 5.84 9.53
N HIS A 65 -20.82 7.00 9.56
CA HIS A 65 -21.29 8.16 10.31
C HIS A 65 -22.68 8.65 9.84
N VAL A 66 -22.90 8.79 8.53
CA VAL A 66 -24.21 9.24 8.00
C VAL A 66 -25.31 8.19 8.18
N SER A 67 -24.94 6.91 8.33
CA SER A 67 -25.88 5.83 8.64
C SER A 67 -26.37 5.85 10.10
N GLY A 68 -25.77 6.68 10.95
CA GLY A 68 -26.07 6.79 12.37
C GLY A 68 -25.32 5.77 13.24
N LEU A 69 -24.36 5.04 12.66
CA LEU A 69 -23.47 4.18 13.41
C LEU A 69 -22.30 5.01 13.94
N THR A 70 -22.19 5.08 15.26
CA THR A 70 -21.09 5.73 15.97
C THR A 70 -20.44 4.72 16.88
N PHE A 71 -19.12 4.55 16.77
CA PHE A 71 -18.37 3.73 17.69
C PHE A 71 -17.73 4.64 18.74
N SER A 72 -18.01 4.35 20.01
CA SER A 72 -17.42 5.04 21.14
C SER A 72 -16.17 4.27 21.58
N ASN A 73 -15.05 4.98 21.72
CA ASN A 73 -13.73 4.54 22.20
C ASN A 73 -12.73 4.03 21.15
N ASN A 74 -11.44 4.32 21.42
CA ASN A 74 -10.25 3.74 20.79
C ASN A 74 -9.95 2.30 21.31
N ASP A 75 -10.92 1.63 21.94
CA ASP A 75 -10.69 0.31 22.52
C ASP A 75 -10.70 -0.74 21.41
N THR A 76 -9.69 -1.59 21.37
CA THR A 76 -9.48 -2.62 20.34
C THR A 76 -10.31 -3.89 20.59
N ASP A 77 -11.23 -3.85 21.56
CA ASP A 77 -12.12 -4.94 21.94
C ASP A 77 -13.51 -4.36 22.19
N VAL A 78 -14.23 -4.00 21.12
CA VAL A 78 -15.57 -3.40 21.24
C VAL A 78 -16.64 -4.48 21.20
N ASP A 79 -17.24 -4.67 22.37
CA ASP A 79 -18.56 -5.27 22.53
C ASP A 79 -19.59 -4.45 21.74
N VAL A 80 -20.18 -5.05 20.69
CA VAL A 80 -21.16 -4.46 19.78
C VAL A 80 -22.43 -3.96 20.52
N ASP A 81 -22.60 -4.32 21.80
CA ASP A 81 -23.74 -3.93 22.63
C ASP A 81 -23.60 -2.55 23.33
N ASN A 82 -22.43 -1.88 23.28
CA ASN A 82 -22.25 -0.54 23.88
C ASN A 82 -22.24 0.60 22.84
N VAL A 83 -23.40 0.83 22.21
CA VAL A 83 -23.73 2.13 21.62
C VAL A 83 -24.10 3.09 22.77
N THR A 84 -23.09 3.65 23.43
CA THR A 84 -23.30 4.68 24.45
C THR A 84 -23.21 6.09 23.86
N ASP A 85 -24.07 6.94 24.41
CA ASP A 85 -24.29 8.35 24.08
C ASP A 85 -22.99 9.11 23.77
N ALA A 86 -23.02 9.89 22.69
CA ALA A 86 -21.87 10.55 22.09
C ALA A 86 -21.24 11.57 23.06
N GLY A 87 -20.19 11.14 23.75
CA GLY A 87 -19.30 12.00 24.53
C GLY A 87 -17.86 11.78 24.06
N ASP A 88 -17.26 12.84 23.51
CA ASP A 88 -15.82 13.04 23.37
C ASP A 88 -15.03 12.19 22.35
N ASP A 89 -15.45 12.21 21.08
CA ASP A 89 -14.71 11.78 19.86
C ASP A 89 -15.26 10.50 19.21
N ASN A 90 -15.84 10.61 18.01
CA ASN A 90 -16.26 9.44 17.23
C ASN A 90 -15.04 8.88 16.47
N TYR A 91 -14.72 7.62 16.71
CA TYR A 91 -13.62 6.91 16.04
C TYR A 91 -14.17 5.75 15.22
N TYR A 92 -13.64 5.55 14.01
CA TYR A 92 -13.98 4.41 13.16
C TYR A 92 -12.70 3.61 12.90
N THR A 93 -12.50 2.53 13.64
CA THR A 93 -11.39 1.59 13.38
C THR A 93 -11.66 0.82 12.09
N VAL A 94 -10.61 0.38 11.40
CA VAL A 94 -10.77 -0.38 10.16
C VAL A 94 -11.54 -1.68 10.40
N ASP A 95 -11.30 -2.35 11.53
CA ASP A 95 -12.00 -3.58 11.91
C ASP A 95 -13.51 -3.36 12.08
N HIS A 96 -13.93 -2.31 12.78
CA HIS A 96 -15.37 -2.01 12.94
C HIS A 96 -16.04 -1.68 11.59
N LEU A 97 -15.31 -1.05 10.67
CA LEU A 97 -15.84 -0.77 9.33
C LEU A 97 -16.05 -2.04 8.51
N VAL A 98 -15.18 -3.04 8.69
CA VAL A 98 -15.34 -4.37 8.08
C VAL A 98 -16.52 -5.10 8.72
N ASP A 99 -16.57 -5.16 10.06
CA ASP A 99 -17.62 -5.88 10.79
C ASP A 99 -19.02 -5.29 10.55
N ALA A 100 -19.11 -3.96 10.45
CA ALA A 100 -20.36 -3.27 10.13
C ALA A 100 -20.70 -3.27 8.63
N GLY A 101 -19.84 -3.83 7.77
CA GLY A 101 -20.10 -4.00 6.34
C GLY A 101 -19.94 -2.72 5.50
N PHE A 102 -19.25 -1.70 6.02
CA PHE A 102 -18.85 -0.53 5.23
C PHE A 102 -17.57 -0.77 4.44
N LEU A 103 -16.84 -1.84 4.78
CA LEU A 103 -15.63 -2.26 4.11
C LEU A 103 -15.65 -3.78 3.87
N ASP A 104 -15.22 -4.20 2.68
CA ASP A 104 -15.20 -5.63 2.32
C ASP A 104 -14.10 -6.40 3.08
N SER A 105 -12.95 -5.76 3.28
CA SER A 105 -11.81 -6.31 4.02
C SER A 105 -10.84 -5.21 4.43
N VAL A 106 -10.00 -5.48 5.43
CA VAL A 106 -8.84 -4.63 5.76
C VAL A 106 -7.95 -4.54 4.51
N PRO A 107 -7.59 -3.34 4.02
CA PRO A 107 -6.71 -3.20 2.86
C PRO A 107 -5.32 -3.75 3.14
N ASP A 108 -4.64 -4.25 2.10
CA ASP A 108 -3.26 -4.70 2.23
C ASP A 108 -2.31 -3.53 2.46
N ALA A 109 -1.34 -3.74 3.34
CA ALA A 109 -0.25 -2.80 3.57
C ALA A 109 0.60 -2.62 2.29
N VAL A 110 1.00 -1.38 2.03
CA VAL A 110 1.75 -1.01 0.82
C VAL A 110 3.18 -0.63 1.18
N GLY A 111 4.15 -1.25 0.51
CA GLY A 111 5.57 -0.97 0.71
C GLY A 111 6.03 -1.32 2.14
N ASN A 112 6.59 -0.34 2.85
CA ASN A 112 7.03 -0.49 4.25
C ASN A 112 6.06 0.14 5.25
N ASN A 113 4.87 0.58 4.82
CA ASN A 113 3.85 0.98 5.80
C ASN A 113 3.39 -0.26 6.53
N GLY A 114 3.34 -0.19 7.86
CA GLY A 114 2.86 -1.29 8.70
C GLY A 114 1.43 -1.70 8.37
N SER A 115 0.96 -2.76 9.03
CA SER A 115 -0.45 -3.15 8.92
C SER A 115 -1.38 -1.97 9.25
N TYR A 116 -2.61 -2.01 8.72
CA TYR A 116 -3.66 -1.09 9.13
C TYR A 116 -4.23 -1.40 10.53
N ASP A 117 -3.61 -2.33 11.27
CA ASP A 117 -3.86 -2.57 12.69
C ASP A 117 -3.78 -1.24 13.46
N ASN A 118 -4.75 -0.96 14.32
CA ASN A 118 -4.91 0.32 15.03
C ASN A 118 -5.04 1.57 14.13
N THR A 119 -5.43 1.40 12.88
CA THR A 119 -5.85 2.53 12.02
C THR A 119 -7.29 2.91 12.34
N TYR A 120 -7.53 4.21 12.47
CA TYR A 120 -8.86 4.75 12.70
C TYR A 120 -9.09 6.07 11.97
N VAL A 121 -10.36 6.41 11.78
CA VAL A 121 -10.80 7.72 11.31
C VAL A 121 -11.50 8.43 12.46
N LYS A 122 -10.99 9.60 12.87
CA LYS A 122 -11.62 10.45 13.88
C LYS A 122 -12.56 11.45 13.21
N VAL A 123 -13.73 11.65 13.79
CA VAL A 123 -14.64 12.74 13.41
C VAL A 123 -14.37 13.95 14.29
N VAL A 124 -14.11 15.08 13.66
CA VAL A 124 -13.82 16.35 14.32
C VAL A 124 -14.81 17.41 13.84
N GLU A 125 -15.40 18.17 14.76
CA GLU A 125 -16.20 19.34 14.39
C GLU A 125 -15.30 20.44 13.82
N ASP A 126 -15.70 21.01 12.68
CA ASP A 126 -14.98 22.12 12.05
C ASP A 126 -15.18 23.41 12.86
N ASP A 127 -14.06 23.94 13.35
CA ASP A 127 -13.92 25.03 14.31
C ASP A 127 -14.37 26.42 13.79
N GLY A 128 -14.83 26.51 12.53
CA GLY A 128 -15.28 27.76 11.92
C GLY A 128 -16.57 27.72 11.10
N THR A 129 -17.12 26.54 10.75
CA THR A 129 -18.31 26.46 9.87
C THR A 129 -19.41 25.54 10.37
N GLY A 130 -19.20 24.80 11.47
CA GLY A 130 -20.13 23.75 11.91
C GLY A 130 -20.16 22.55 10.95
N GLY A 131 -19.18 22.46 10.03
CA GLY A 131 -18.95 21.28 9.21
C GLY A 131 -18.35 20.12 10.01
N ILE A 132 -18.35 18.93 9.43
CA ILE A 132 -17.75 17.73 10.02
C ILE A 132 -16.51 17.37 9.21
N LYS A 133 -15.37 17.19 9.88
CA LYS A 133 -14.11 16.70 9.29
C LYS A 133 -13.86 15.26 9.71
N PHE A 134 -13.21 14.51 8.81
CA PHE A 134 -12.80 13.13 9.02
C PHE A 134 -11.28 13.08 8.90
N GLU A 135 -10.61 12.76 9.99
CA GLU A 135 -9.15 12.72 10.09
C GLU A 135 -8.69 11.26 10.15
N PHE A 136 -8.00 10.82 9.12
CA PHE A 136 -7.39 9.49 9.07
C PHE A 136 -6.13 9.46 9.95
N ASN A 137 -5.99 8.41 10.75
CA ASN A 137 -4.81 8.18 11.58
C ASN A 137 -4.40 6.71 11.49
N GLN A 138 -3.20 6.46 10.98
CA GLN A 138 -2.55 5.17 11.04
C GLN A 138 -1.49 5.23 12.13
N ASN A 139 -1.75 4.56 13.26
CA ASN A 139 -0.78 4.46 14.32
C ASN A 139 0.21 3.34 13.95
N ALA A 140 1.33 3.70 13.32
CA ALA A 140 2.35 2.73 12.92
C ALA A 140 2.80 1.92 14.15
N SER A 141 2.41 0.63 14.22
CA SER A 141 2.97 -0.30 15.18
C SER A 141 4.46 -0.40 14.88
N SER A 142 5.27 0.25 15.72
CA SER A 142 6.73 0.23 15.64
C SER A 142 7.28 -1.17 15.83
#